data_AF-A0A662I4U9-F1
#
_entry.id   AF-A0A662I4U9-F1
#
_cell.length_a   1.000
_cell.length_b   1.000
_cell.length_c   1.000
_cell.angle_alpha   90.00
_cell.angle_beta   90.00
_cell.angle_gamma   90.00
#
_symmetry.space_group_name_H-M   'P 1'
#
loop_
_entity.id
_entity.type
_entity.pdbx_description
1 polymer ?
#
loop_
_entity_poly.entity_id
_entity_poly.type
_entity_poly.pdbx_seq_one_letter_code
_entity_poly.pdbx_strand_id
1 'polypeptide(L)'
;EKVELVCSRAYVKRLDAEPLVEFLVSHGVFASREEAVRRLGEIEEAVRISGTLVAQRVWWLFFSPENKPKWLAWLVKKYGLTPEQAKRILDAIDVLPASKRKPMDTYLTLARNNMTNTEFPDHQLKVLKTYMEPGFRLEEYDNAIMRKHDERYVKLLYEYEDFVKAYELTPELIEVFREAGVNVDGMGTNGLRPEEWGKFGSTVKTMRGFTEAYLRFREECVRVAKEVAKELGRA
;
A
#
# COMPACT_ATOMS: atom_id res chain seq x y z
N GLU A 1 3.39 14.67 -25.84
CA GLU A 1 4.36 13.86 -26.59
C GLU A 1 5.72 13.65 -25.90
N LYS A 2 6.70 14.59 -25.92
CA LYS A 2 8.03 14.34 -25.29
C LYS A 2 7.98 14.13 -23.76
N VAL A 3 7.16 14.89 -23.05
CA VAL A 3 6.99 14.75 -21.58
C VAL A 3 6.33 13.42 -21.22
N GLU A 4 5.28 13.01 -21.94
CA GLU A 4 4.62 11.71 -21.70
C GLU A 4 5.58 10.52 -21.95
N LEU A 5 6.46 10.64 -22.95
CA LEU A 5 7.45 9.61 -23.23
C LEU A 5 8.49 9.51 -22.11
N VAL A 6 9.04 10.65 -21.65
CA VAL A 6 10.04 10.68 -20.57
C VAL A 6 9.43 10.29 -19.21
N CYS A 7 8.15 10.59 -18.99
CA CYS A 7 7.43 10.18 -17.77
C CYS A 7 6.80 8.78 -17.88
N SER A 8 6.96 8.08 -19.00
CA SER A 8 6.40 6.74 -19.18
C SER A 8 7.16 5.73 -18.34
N ARG A 9 6.40 4.88 -17.63
CA ARG A 9 6.94 3.77 -16.82
C ARG A 9 7.75 2.76 -17.65
N ALA A 10 7.60 2.75 -18.97
CA ALA A 10 8.41 1.95 -19.87
C ALA A 10 9.90 2.37 -19.83
N TYR A 11 10.17 3.66 -19.58
CA TYR A 11 11.51 4.23 -19.64
C TYR A 11 12.01 4.72 -18.26
N VAL A 12 11.12 5.22 -17.41
CA VAL A 12 11.46 5.70 -16.06
C VAL A 12 10.75 4.84 -15.02
N LYS A 13 11.53 3.96 -14.38
CA LYS A 13 11.05 3.06 -13.32
C LYS A 13 11.20 3.63 -11.91
N ARG A 14 12.08 4.62 -11.76
CA ARG A 14 12.42 5.30 -10.51
C ARG A 14 12.60 6.79 -10.78
N LEU A 15 12.27 7.63 -9.81
CA LEU A 15 12.42 9.08 -9.95
C LEU A 15 13.89 9.52 -10.02
N ASP A 16 14.79 8.75 -9.42
CA ASP A 16 16.24 9.00 -9.40
C ASP A 16 17.00 8.33 -10.57
N ALA A 17 16.29 7.87 -11.61
CA ALA A 17 16.92 7.24 -12.77
C ALA A 17 17.71 8.26 -13.61
N GLU A 18 18.89 7.85 -14.08
CA GLU A 18 19.83 8.70 -14.84
C GLU A 18 19.16 9.50 -15.98
N PRO A 19 18.33 8.89 -16.86
CA PRO A 19 17.77 9.63 -17.99
C PRO A 19 16.82 10.76 -17.55
N LEU A 20 16.12 10.58 -16.42
CA LEU A 20 15.24 11.61 -15.87
C LEU A 20 16.07 12.72 -15.20
N VAL A 21 17.11 12.35 -14.46
CA VAL A 21 18.04 13.30 -13.82
C VAL A 21 18.69 14.21 -14.88
N GLU A 22 19.29 13.63 -15.92
CA GLU A 22 19.93 14.39 -17.01
C GLU A 22 18.93 15.31 -17.72
N PHE A 23 17.71 14.81 -17.97
CA PHE A 23 16.65 15.61 -18.59
C PHE A 23 16.28 16.83 -17.72
N LEU A 24 16.08 16.65 -16.41
CA LEU A 24 15.67 17.75 -15.52
C LEU A 24 16.78 18.79 -15.32
N VAL A 25 18.04 18.35 -15.24
CA VAL A 25 19.20 19.26 -15.14
C VAL A 25 19.39 20.05 -16.43
N SER A 26 19.31 19.41 -17.60
CA SER A 26 19.46 20.09 -18.90
C SER A 26 18.38 21.15 -19.17
N HIS A 27 17.23 21.07 -18.49
CA HIS A 27 16.15 22.05 -18.58
C HIS A 27 16.13 23.03 -17.39
N GLY A 28 17.16 23.04 -16.55
CA GLY A 28 17.32 24.00 -15.45
C GLY A 28 16.37 23.80 -14.27
N VAL A 29 15.75 22.62 -14.13
CA VAL A 29 14.88 22.31 -12.98
C VAL A 29 15.70 22.14 -11.70
N PHE A 30 16.91 21.59 -11.82
CA PHE A 30 17.89 21.47 -10.73
C PHE A 30 19.19 22.15 -11.13
N ALA A 31 19.90 22.72 -10.16
CA ALA A 31 21.15 23.42 -10.41
C ALA A 31 22.31 22.47 -10.73
N SER A 32 22.26 21.23 -10.24
CA SER A 32 23.24 20.20 -10.56
C SER A 32 22.65 18.79 -10.55
N ARG A 33 23.42 17.85 -11.12
CA ARG A 33 23.12 16.42 -11.07
C ARG A 33 23.07 15.90 -9.64
N GLU A 34 24.00 16.33 -8.78
CA GLU A 34 24.06 15.92 -7.38
C GLU A 34 22.80 16.38 -6.61
N GLU A 35 22.33 17.59 -6.87
CA GLU A 35 21.09 18.09 -6.29
C GLU A 35 19.88 17.26 -6.74
N ALA A 36 19.77 17.01 -8.04
CA ALA A 36 18.68 16.24 -8.63
C ALA A 36 18.60 14.82 -8.05
N VAL A 37 19.72 14.08 -8.04
CA VAL A 37 19.79 12.71 -7.50
C VAL A 37 19.39 12.69 -6.02
N ARG A 38 19.88 13.66 -5.23
CA ARG A 38 19.54 13.73 -3.81
C ARG A 38 18.05 13.94 -3.59
N ARG A 39 17.46 14.98 -4.20
CA ARG A 39 16.04 15.33 -3.98
C ARG A 39 15.09 14.28 -4.55
N LEU A 40 15.36 13.76 -5.76
CA LEU A 40 14.54 12.72 -6.37
C LEU A 40 14.67 11.40 -5.61
N GLY A 41 15.86 11.08 -5.10
CA GLY A 41 16.08 9.91 -4.25
C GLY A 41 15.30 9.96 -2.93
N GLU A 42 15.23 11.13 -2.29
CA GLU A 42 14.41 11.34 -1.09
C GLU A 42 12.91 11.12 -1.37
N ILE A 43 12.40 11.63 -2.49
CA ILE A 43 11.01 11.42 -2.90
C ILE A 43 10.75 9.94 -3.23
N GLU A 44 11.63 9.31 -4.00
CA GLU A 44 11.52 7.89 -4.37
C GLU A 44 11.48 7.01 -3.13
N GLU A 45 12.31 7.30 -2.12
CA GLU A 45 12.34 6.57 -0.86
C GLU A 45 11.06 6.79 -0.04
N ALA A 46 10.57 8.03 0.04
CA ALA A 46 9.32 8.33 0.72
C ALA A 46 8.14 7.61 0.05
N VAL A 47 8.03 7.70 -1.28
CA VAL A 47 7.00 7.01 -2.08
C VAL A 47 7.11 5.50 -1.88
N ARG A 48 8.32 4.94 -1.81
CA ARG A 48 8.56 3.51 -1.58
C ARG A 48 7.94 3.03 -0.27
N ILE A 49 8.02 3.82 0.81
CA ILE A 49 7.48 3.43 2.12
C ILE A 49 6.06 3.92 2.38
N SER A 50 5.46 4.72 1.48
CA SER A 50 4.12 5.31 1.66
C SER A 50 3.04 4.26 2.04
N GLY A 51 3.01 3.12 1.35
CA GLY A 51 2.09 2.02 1.66
C GLY A 51 2.35 1.36 3.02
N THR A 52 3.61 1.31 3.45
CA THR A 52 3.98 0.84 4.80
C THR A 52 3.43 1.78 5.87
N LEU A 53 3.56 3.10 5.67
CA LEU A 53 3.05 4.12 6.60
C LEU A 53 1.53 4.02 6.76
N VAL A 54 0.80 3.87 5.65
CA VAL A 54 -0.66 3.69 5.67
C VAL A 54 -1.04 2.40 6.43
N ALA A 55 -0.38 1.27 6.12
CA ALA A 55 -0.65 0.00 6.79
C ALA A 55 -0.38 0.04 8.29
N GLN A 56 0.72 0.67 8.70
CA GLN A 56 1.05 0.89 10.11
C GLN A 56 0.01 1.74 10.82
N ARG A 57 -0.45 2.85 10.19
CA ARG A 57 -1.49 3.71 10.76
C ARG A 57 -2.81 2.96 10.94
N VAL A 58 -3.26 2.23 9.91
CA VAL A 58 -4.50 1.43 9.99
C VAL A 58 -4.38 0.38 11.08
N TRP A 59 -3.29 -0.40 11.10
CA TRP A 59 -3.09 -1.40 12.14
C TRP A 59 -3.05 -0.77 13.53
N TRP A 60 -2.39 0.38 13.69
CA TRP A 60 -2.30 1.09 14.96
C TRP A 60 -3.66 1.56 15.47
N LEU A 61 -4.51 2.08 14.58
CA LEU A 61 -5.84 2.58 14.92
C LEU A 61 -6.76 1.48 15.49
N PHE A 62 -6.61 0.24 15.04
CA PHE A 62 -7.51 -0.86 15.39
C PHE A 62 -6.90 -1.90 16.35
N PHE A 63 -5.62 -2.21 16.19
CA PHE A 63 -5.03 -3.44 16.72
C PHE A 63 -3.80 -3.24 17.59
N SER A 64 -3.35 -1.99 17.77
CA SER A 64 -2.30 -1.69 18.74
C SER A 64 -2.71 -2.12 20.16
N PRO A 65 -1.73 -2.42 21.04
CA PRO A 65 -2.03 -2.76 22.43
C PRO A 65 -2.86 -1.71 23.16
N GLU A 66 -2.73 -0.43 22.78
CA GLU A 66 -3.47 0.68 23.38
C GLU A 66 -4.89 0.86 22.81
N ASN A 67 -5.13 0.55 21.54
CA ASN A 67 -6.43 0.80 20.90
C ASN A 67 -7.31 -0.44 20.83
N LYS A 68 -6.74 -1.65 20.75
CA LYS A 68 -7.52 -2.90 20.69
C LYS A 68 -8.48 -3.06 21.88
N PRO A 69 -8.10 -2.81 23.15
CA PRO A 69 -9.03 -2.92 24.28
C PRO A 69 -10.21 -1.93 24.20
N LYS A 70 -9.98 -0.76 23.60
CA LYS A 70 -10.99 0.28 23.44
C LYS A 70 -12.07 -0.14 22.45
N TRP A 71 -11.65 -0.74 21.33
CA TRP A 71 -12.57 -1.35 20.37
C TRP A 71 -13.39 -2.49 20.97
N LEU A 72 -12.77 -3.35 21.78
CA LEU A 72 -13.51 -4.42 22.47
C LEU A 72 -14.58 -3.84 23.40
N ALA A 73 -14.23 -2.85 24.22
CA ALA A 73 -15.18 -2.18 25.12
C ALA A 73 -16.31 -1.49 24.35
N TRP A 74 -15.98 -0.83 23.24
CA TRP A 74 -16.96 -0.18 22.37
C TRP A 74 -17.92 -1.18 21.72
N LEU A 75 -17.43 -2.31 21.20
CA LEU A 75 -18.26 -3.37 20.60
C LEU A 75 -19.24 -3.97 21.61
N VAL A 76 -18.77 -4.25 22.83
CA VAL A 76 -19.61 -4.72 23.94
C VAL A 76 -20.70 -3.70 24.26
N LYS A 77 -20.33 -2.43 24.43
CA LYS A 77 -21.27 -1.36 24.80
C LYS A 77 -22.28 -1.06 23.70
N LYS A 78 -21.83 -0.93 22.45
CA LYS A 78 -22.66 -0.46 21.32
C LYS A 78 -23.63 -1.52 20.83
N TYR A 79 -23.20 -2.78 20.82
CA TYR A 79 -23.98 -3.88 20.24
C TYR A 79 -24.47 -4.89 21.28
N GLY A 80 -24.22 -4.67 22.57
CA GLY A 80 -24.65 -5.59 23.64
C GLY A 80 -24.00 -6.96 23.57
N LEU A 81 -22.80 -7.05 22.98
CA LEU A 81 -22.07 -8.31 22.80
C LEU A 81 -21.44 -8.76 24.10
N THR A 82 -21.24 -10.08 24.26
CA THR A 82 -20.34 -10.56 25.32
C THR A 82 -18.88 -10.22 24.98
N PRO A 83 -17.98 -10.12 25.99
CA PRO A 83 -16.55 -9.91 25.74
C PRO A 83 -15.94 -10.93 24.76
N GLU A 84 -16.38 -12.19 24.81
CA GLU A 84 -15.92 -13.27 23.95
C GLU A 84 -16.38 -13.07 22.50
N GLN A 85 -17.64 -12.63 22.30
CA GLN A 85 -18.16 -12.31 20.97
C GLN A 85 -17.42 -11.13 20.35
N ALA A 86 -17.23 -10.06 21.12
CA ALA A 86 -16.48 -8.88 20.67
C ALA A 86 -15.03 -9.26 20.30
N LYS A 87 -14.37 -10.07 21.14
CA LYS A 87 -13.02 -10.58 20.86
C LYS A 87 -12.99 -11.42 19.59
N ARG A 88 -13.94 -12.33 19.41
CA ARG A 88 -14.00 -13.19 18.20
C ARG A 88 -14.19 -12.37 16.93
N ILE A 89 -15.03 -11.33 16.96
CA ILE A 89 -15.22 -10.43 15.82
C ILE A 89 -13.92 -9.71 15.50
N LEU A 90 -13.30 -9.07 16.49
CA LEU A 90 -12.11 -8.25 16.27
C LEU A 90 -10.88 -9.09 15.87
N ASP A 91 -10.74 -10.31 16.41
CA ASP A 91 -9.68 -11.25 16.04
C ASP A 91 -9.88 -11.86 14.64
N ALA A 92 -11.08 -11.75 14.06
CA ALA A 92 -11.36 -12.24 12.70
C ALA A 92 -11.06 -11.19 11.61
N ILE A 93 -10.60 -10.00 11.98
CA ILE A 93 -10.28 -8.92 11.04
C ILE A 93 -8.77 -8.79 10.93
N ASP A 94 -8.23 -9.00 9.74
CA ASP A 94 -6.81 -8.76 9.44
C ASP A 94 -6.64 -7.53 8.56
N VAL A 95 -5.59 -6.75 8.83
CA VAL A 95 -5.10 -5.76 7.86
C VAL A 95 -4.38 -6.48 6.74
N LEU A 96 -4.76 -6.17 5.50
CA LEU A 96 -4.00 -6.56 4.32
C LEU A 96 -3.31 -5.31 3.74
N PRO A 97 -2.00 -5.13 3.93
CA PRO A 97 -1.27 -4.00 3.37
C PRO A 97 -1.36 -4.04 1.84
N ALA A 98 -1.83 -2.94 1.24
CA ALA A 98 -1.97 -2.85 -0.20
C ALA A 98 -0.61 -2.98 -0.89
N SER A 99 -0.50 -3.94 -1.82
CA SER A 99 0.63 -4.08 -2.74
C SER A 99 1.98 -4.43 -2.09
N LYS A 100 2.08 -5.61 -1.46
CA LYS A 100 3.36 -6.25 -1.12
C LYS A 100 4.07 -6.74 -2.39
N ARG A 101 4.79 -5.83 -3.06
CA ARG A 101 5.52 -6.15 -4.30
C ARG A 101 6.98 -6.49 -4.03
N LYS A 102 7.51 -6.00 -2.91
CA LYS A 102 8.89 -6.24 -2.47
C LYS A 102 8.85 -7.00 -1.15
N PRO A 103 9.79 -7.93 -0.91
CA PRO A 103 9.93 -8.61 0.38
C PRO A 103 9.98 -7.66 1.58
N MET A 104 10.69 -6.55 1.43
CA MET A 104 10.83 -5.55 2.50
C MET A 104 9.49 -4.92 2.92
N ASP A 105 8.50 -4.84 2.03
CA ASP A 105 7.16 -4.34 2.39
C ASP A 105 6.52 -5.27 3.44
N THR A 106 6.84 -6.57 3.43
CA THR A 106 6.38 -7.53 4.44
C THR A 106 7.14 -7.39 5.75
N TYR A 107 8.48 -7.33 5.67
CA TYR A 107 9.30 -7.20 6.87
C TYR A 107 9.05 -5.90 7.63
N LEU A 108 8.81 -4.79 6.94
CA LEU A 108 8.53 -3.50 7.56
C LEU A 108 7.11 -3.40 8.16
N THR A 109 6.19 -4.28 7.75
CA THR A 109 4.83 -4.36 8.31
C THR A 109 4.58 -5.64 9.10
N LEU A 110 5.63 -6.38 9.46
CA LEU A 110 5.46 -7.65 10.16
C LEU A 110 4.75 -7.41 11.49
N ALA A 111 3.65 -8.11 11.73
CA ALA A 111 2.85 -7.96 12.94
C ALA A 111 2.48 -9.32 13.53
N ARG A 112 2.40 -9.36 14.86
CA ARG A 112 2.04 -10.56 15.64
C ARG A 112 0.55 -10.85 15.67
N ASN A 113 -0.29 -9.86 15.36
CA ASN A 113 -1.75 -9.99 15.35
C ASN A 113 -2.39 -9.16 14.24
N ASN A 114 -3.58 -9.57 13.80
CA ASN A 114 -4.49 -8.79 12.96
C ASN A 114 -3.82 -8.25 11.67
N MET A 115 -3.05 -9.11 10.99
CA MET A 115 -2.25 -8.76 9.83
C MET A 115 -2.07 -9.97 8.93
N THR A 116 -2.49 -9.86 7.68
CA THR A 116 -2.16 -10.83 6.65
C THR A 116 -0.72 -10.59 6.20
N ASN A 117 0.25 -11.22 6.87
CA ASN A 117 1.68 -10.99 6.65
C ASN A 117 2.12 -11.34 5.22
N THR A 118 1.54 -12.36 4.58
CA THR A 118 1.72 -12.68 3.15
C THR A 118 0.45 -13.36 2.62
N GLU A 119 0.18 -13.24 1.32
CA GLU A 119 -1.02 -13.85 0.72
C GLU A 119 -0.72 -14.62 -0.59
N PHE A 120 0.28 -14.19 -1.37
CA PHE A 120 0.60 -14.80 -2.67
C PHE A 120 1.80 -15.74 -2.58
N PRO A 121 1.74 -16.96 -3.16
CA PRO A 121 2.85 -17.92 -3.15
C PRO A 121 4.16 -17.39 -3.76
N ASP A 122 4.07 -16.60 -4.84
CA ASP A 122 5.27 -16.02 -5.47
C ASP A 122 5.94 -15.00 -4.54
N HIS A 123 5.14 -14.22 -3.81
CA HIS A 123 5.62 -13.25 -2.84
C HIS A 123 6.20 -13.92 -1.59
N GLN A 124 5.56 -14.97 -1.09
CA GLN A 124 6.09 -15.80 -0.01
C GLN A 124 7.49 -16.35 -0.34
N LEU A 125 7.69 -16.85 -1.57
CA LEU A 125 9.00 -17.31 -2.00
C LEU A 125 10.03 -16.17 -2.05
N LYS A 126 9.65 -14.97 -2.50
CA LYS A 126 10.55 -13.80 -2.50
C LYS A 126 10.94 -13.39 -1.07
N VAL A 127 9.98 -13.39 -0.13
CA VAL A 127 10.23 -13.16 1.30
C VAL A 127 11.23 -14.17 1.84
N LEU A 128 11.00 -15.47 1.62
CA LEU A 128 11.92 -16.52 2.04
C LEU A 128 13.33 -16.32 1.46
N LYS A 129 13.44 -16.00 0.17
CA LYS A 129 14.74 -15.75 -0.48
C LYS A 129 15.48 -14.58 0.16
N THR A 130 14.79 -13.48 0.46
CA THR A 130 15.40 -12.33 1.16
C THR A 130 15.85 -12.70 2.57
N TYR A 131 15.10 -13.53 3.31
CA TYR A 131 15.57 -14.06 4.59
C TYR A 131 16.86 -14.89 4.47
N MET A 132 17.03 -15.62 3.38
CA MET A 132 18.22 -16.44 3.14
C MET A 132 19.45 -15.64 2.67
N GLU A 133 19.31 -14.34 2.42
CA GLU A 133 20.44 -13.49 2.03
C GLU A 133 21.46 -13.37 3.19
N PRO A 134 22.77 -13.47 2.92
CA PRO A 134 23.79 -13.34 3.97
C PRO A 134 23.67 -12.02 4.74
N GLY A 135 23.65 -12.10 6.06
CA GLY A 135 23.57 -10.93 6.94
C GLY A 135 22.15 -10.42 7.22
N PHE A 136 21.11 -11.03 6.67
CA PHE A 136 19.74 -10.71 7.04
C PHE A 136 19.45 -11.12 8.50
N ARG A 137 18.94 -10.19 9.31
CA ARG A 137 18.58 -10.43 10.72
C ARG A 137 17.08 -10.28 10.91
N LEU A 138 16.37 -11.40 11.07
CA LEU A 138 14.91 -11.41 11.20
C LEU A 138 14.44 -10.69 12.47
N GLU A 139 15.25 -10.73 13.52
CA GLU A 139 14.97 -10.14 14.83
C GLU A 139 14.82 -8.61 14.75
N GLU A 140 15.46 -7.96 13.78
CA GLU A 140 15.28 -6.51 13.52
C GLU A 140 13.87 -6.14 13.06
N TYR A 141 13.12 -7.12 12.57
CA TYR A 141 11.78 -6.95 12.02
C TYR A 141 10.68 -7.52 12.92
N ASP A 142 11.02 -8.00 14.12
CA ASP A 142 10.02 -8.50 15.06
C ASP A 142 9.00 -7.41 15.39
N ASN A 143 7.73 -7.69 15.06
CA ASN A 143 6.61 -6.78 15.24
C ASN A 143 6.87 -5.36 14.68
N ALA A 144 7.61 -5.27 13.56
CA ALA A 144 8.01 -4.03 12.90
C ALA A 144 6.86 -3.10 12.53
N ILE A 145 5.60 -3.58 12.51
CA ILE A 145 4.42 -2.73 12.39
C ILE A 145 4.38 -1.60 13.44
N MET A 146 5.00 -1.80 14.60
CA MET A 146 5.09 -0.79 15.67
C MET A 146 6.27 0.18 15.50
N ARG A 147 7.18 -0.06 14.53
CA ARG A 147 8.36 0.76 14.31
C ARG A 147 7.96 2.11 13.72
N LYS A 148 8.42 3.19 14.37
CA LYS A 148 8.31 4.54 13.81
C LYS A 148 9.31 4.71 12.66
N HIS A 149 8.83 5.25 11.55
CA HIS A 149 9.69 5.72 10.46
C HIS A 149 10.04 7.19 10.67
N ASP A 150 11.03 7.66 9.91
CA ASP A 150 11.44 9.05 9.93
C ASP A 150 10.27 9.96 9.49
N GLU A 151 9.89 10.90 10.36
CA GLU A 151 8.81 11.85 10.12
C GLU A 151 9.05 12.72 8.89
N ARG A 152 10.31 12.87 8.44
CA ARG A 152 10.63 13.59 7.21
C ARG A 152 9.89 13.01 6.00
N TYR A 153 9.71 11.69 5.95
CA TYR A 153 9.02 11.05 4.83
C TYR A 153 7.53 11.34 4.86
N VAL A 154 6.92 11.34 6.04
CA VAL A 154 5.52 11.74 6.21
C VAL A 154 5.34 13.20 5.77
N LYS A 155 6.20 14.11 6.24
CA LYS A 155 6.17 15.53 5.87
C LYS A 155 6.31 15.75 4.36
N LEU A 156 7.24 15.03 3.71
CA LEU A 156 7.42 15.08 2.26
C LEU A 156 6.20 14.53 1.52
N LEU A 157 5.64 13.41 1.97
CA LEU A 157 4.48 12.80 1.35
C LEU A 157 3.20 13.63 1.52
N TYR A 158 3.11 14.49 2.55
CA TYR A 158 2.01 15.43 2.73
C TYR A 158 1.89 16.46 1.60
N GLU A 159 2.92 16.64 0.77
CA GLU A 159 2.85 17.46 -0.45
C GLU A 159 2.04 16.77 -1.57
N TYR A 160 1.73 15.48 -1.44
CA TYR A 160 1.05 14.68 -2.45
C TYR A 160 -0.39 14.35 -2.03
N GLU A 161 -1.36 14.89 -2.77
CA GLU A 161 -2.80 14.73 -2.49
C GLU A 161 -3.22 13.26 -2.34
N ASP A 162 -2.69 12.37 -3.19
CA ASP A 162 -2.98 10.93 -3.13
C ASP A 162 -2.57 10.30 -1.79
N PHE A 163 -1.44 10.73 -1.24
CA PHE A 163 -0.98 10.24 0.07
C PHE A 163 -1.86 10.80 1.18
N VAL A 164 -2.16 12.10 1.16
CA VAL A 164 -3.04 12.75 2.15
C VAL A 164 -4.38 12.02 2.20
N LYS A 165 -5.01 11.78 1.05
CA LYS A 165 -6.28 11.05 0.95
C LYS A 165 -6.21 9.63 1.50
N ALA A 166 -5.09 8.92 1.30
CA ALA A 166 -4.91 7.56 1.80
C ALA A 166 -4.51 7.48 3.28
N TYR A 167 -3.92 8.54 3.82
CA TYR A 167 -3.29 8.56 5.15
C TYR A 167 -4.13 9.27 6.21
N GLU A 168 -4.87 10.30 5.84
CA GLU A 168 -5.78 11.03 6.74
C GLU A 168 -7.13 10.33 6.90
N LEU A 169 -7.89 10.79 7.89
CA LEU A 169 -9.22 10.28 8.20
C LEU A 169 -10.31 11.13 7.55
N THR A 170 -11.51 10.60 7.41
CA THR A 170 -12.70 11.41 7.12
C THR A 170 -13.30 11.92 8.44
N PRO A 171 -14.09 13.02 8.41
CA PRO A 171 -14.80 13.49 9.60
C PRO A 171 -15.66 12.42 10.27
N GLU A 172 -16.33 11.57 9.49
CA GLU A 172 -17.18 10.49 10.00
C GLU A 172 -16.36 9.44 10.74
N LEU A 173 -15.18 9.08 10.22
CA LEU A 173 -14.28 8.14 10.88
C LEU A 173 -13.78 8.70 12.22
N ILE A 174 -13.45 9.99 12.28
CA ILE A 174 -12.99 10.64 13.50
C ILE A 174 -14.04 10.51 14.61
N GLU A 175 -15.32 10.73 14.30
CA GLU A 175 -16.39 10.60 15.28
C GLU A 175 -16.51 9.17 15.81
N VAL A 176 -16.39 8.16 14.93
CA VAL A 176 -16.39 6.74 15.35
C VAL A 176 -15.18 6.42 16.23
N PHE A 177 -13.98 6.88 15.86
CA PHE A 177 -12.77 6.68 16.66
C PHE A 177 -12.90 7.33 18.05
N ARG A 178 -13.41 8.56 18.12
CA ARG A 178 -13.67 9.27 19.39
C ARG A 178 -14.70 8.54 20.24
N GLU A 179 -15.79 8.06 19.64
CA GLU A 179 -16.81 7.26 20.32
C GLU A 179 -16.20 5.98 20.93
N ALA A 180 -15.26 5.36 20.22
CA ALA A 180 -14.51 4.20 20.70
C ALA A 180 -13.42 4.56 21.72
N GLY A 181 -13.09 5.84 21.94
CA GLY A 181 -12.02 6.29 22.83
C GLY A 181 -10.62 6.27 22.22
N VAL A 182 -10.51 6.09 20.91
CA VAL A 182 -9.24 6.14 20.17
C VAL A 182 -8.86 7.61 19.94
N ASN A 183 -7.64 7.99 20.33
CA ASN A 183 -7.14 9.34 20.09
C ASN A 183 -6.65 9.45 18.65
N VAL A 184 -7.26 10.35 17.88
CA VAL A 184 -6.96 10.62 16.48
C VAL A 184 -6.63 12.10 16.23
N ASP A 185 -6.32 12.84 17.30
CA ASP A 185 -5.96 14.25 17.19
C ASP A 185 -4.69 14.41 16.33
N GLY A 186 -4.74 15.37 15.40
CA GLY A 186 -3.65 15.62 14.46
C GLY A 186 -3.53 14.62 13.30
N MET A 187 -4.49 13.70 13.11
CA MET A 187 -4.49 12.77 11.96
C MET A 187 -5.08 13.34 10.68
N GLY A 188 -5.61 14.56 10.73
CA GLY A 188 -6.20 15.26 9.59
C GLY A 188 -7.58 14.72 9.17
N THR A 189 -8.23 15.45 8.27
CA THR A 189 -9.65 15.28 7.91
C THR A 189 -9.89 15.12 6.41
N ASN A 190 -8.83 15.09 5.59
CA ASN A 190 -8.91 15.05 4.13
C ASN A 190 -8.83 13.62 3.59
N GLY A 191 -9.19 12.63 4.41
CA GLY A 191 -9.23 11.23 4.02
C GLY A 191 -10.20 10.97 2.87
N LEU A 192 -9.98 9.85 2.17
CA LEU A 192 -10.74 9.48 0.98
C LEU A 192 -12.18 9.02 1.33
N ARG A 193 -13.18 9.76 0.85
CA ARG A 193 -14.60 9.41 1.09
C ARG A 193 -15.07 8.26 0.21
N PRO A 194 -16.09 7.48 0.62
CA PRO A 194 -16.61 6.34 -0.14
C PRO A 194 -16.92 6.64 -1.61
N GLU A 195 -17.54 7.79 -1.90
CA GLU A 195 -17.87 8.26 -3.24
C GLU A 195 -16.64 8.57 -4.12
N GLU A 196 -15.47 8.74 -3.52
CA GLU A 196 -14.20 9.03 -4.20
C GLU A 196 -13.40 7.74 -4.48
N TRP A 197 -13.74 6.61 -3.83
CA TRP A 197 -12.97 5.36 -3.91
C TRP A 197 -12.80 4.85 -5.34
N GLY A 198 -13.86 4.93 -6.15
CA GLY A 198 -13.84 4.47 -7.54
C GLY A 198 -12.94 5.31 -8.45
N LYS A 199 -12.64 6.56 -8.08
CA LYS A 199 -11.81 7.50 -8.85
C LYS A 199 -10.38 7.57 -8.34
N PHE A 200 -10.09 6.99 -7.18
CA PHE A 200 -8.77 7.02 -6.59
C PHE A 200 -7.75 6.28 -7.47
N GLY A 201 -6.56 6.87 -7.65
CA GLY A 201 -5.60 6.41 -8.65
C GLY A 201 -5.22 4.92 -8.52
N SER A 202 -5.08 4.43 -7.29
CA SER A 202 -4.81 3.01 -7.02
C SER A 202 -5.96 2.09 -7.43
N THR A 203 -7.21 2.50 -7.20
CA THR A 203 -8.41 1.76 -7.61
C THR A 203 -8.52 1.72 -9.13
N VAL A 204 -8.45 2.88 -9.78
CA VAL A 204 -8.55 3.01 -11.24
C VAL A 204 -7.50 2.15 -11.94
N LYS A 205 -6.25 2.22 -11.48
CA LYS A 205 -5.13 1.43 -12.01
C LYS A 205 -5.38 -0.07 -11.88
N THR A 206 -5.83 -0.51 -10.71
CA THR A 206 -6.04 -1.93 -10.41
C THR A 206 -7.21 -2.48 -11.23
N MET A 207 -8.33 -1.77 -11.24
CA MET A 207 -9.52 -2.15 -12.02
C MET A 207 -9.24 -2.19 -13.52
N ARG A 208 -8.49 -1.20 -14.05
CA ARG A 208 -8.04 -1.22 -15.45
C ARG A 208 -7.17 -2.44 -15.74
N GLY A 209 -6.19 -2.72 -14.89
CA GLY A 209 -5.30 -3.88 -15.05
C GLY A 209 -6.04 -5.21 -15.07
N PHE A 210 -7.00 -5.42 -14.16
CA PHE A 210 -7.84 -6.62 -14.15
C PHE A 210 -8.73 -6.71 -15.40
N THR A 211 -9.36 -5.60 -15.79
CA THR A 211 -10.24 -5.56 -16.96
C THR A 211 -9.46 -5.93 -18.23
N GLU A 212 -8.32 -5.30 -18.45
CA GLU A 212 -7.47 -5.57 -19.62
C GLU A 212 -6.93 -7.01 -19.64
N ALA A 213 -6.52 -7.55 -18.47
CA ALA A 213 -6.06 -8.93 -18.37
C ALA A 213 -7.17 -9.93 -18.69
N TYR A 214 -8.38 -9.69 -18.16
CA TYR A 214 -9.55 -10.52 -18.44
C TYR A 214 -9.92 -10.50 -19.94
N LEU A 215 -9.92 -9.31 -20.56
CA LEU A 215 -10.24 -9.18 -21.98
C LEU A 215 -9.25 -9.94 -22.86
N ARG A 216 -7.94 -9.81 -22.60
CA ARG A 216 -6.90 -10.57 -23.30
C ARG A 216 -7.06 -12.08 -23.11
N PHE A 217 -7.32 -12.53 -21.89
CA PHE A 217 -7.56 -13.95 -21.60
C PHE A 217 -8.78 -14.47 -22.37
N ARG A 218 -9.90 -13.73 -22.36
CA ARG A 218 -11.11 -14.09 -23.09
C ARG A 218 -10.86 -14.21 -24.59
N GLU A 219 -10.14 -13.24 -25.18
CA GLU A 219 -9.78 -13.27 -26.59
C GLU A 219 -8.95 -14.51 -26.95
N GLU A 220 -7.98 -14.84 -26.09
CA GLU A 220 -7.14 -16.03 -26.25
C GLU A 220 -7.95 -17.33 -26.14
N CYS A 221 -8.85 -17.45 -25.17
CA CYS A 221 -9.74 -18.61 -25.07
C CYS A 221 -10.61 -18.77 -26.32
N VAL A 222 -11.15 -17.68 -26.87
CA VAL A 222 -11.94 -17.72 -28.10
C VAL A 222 -11.08 -18.11 -29.30
N ARG A 223 -9.84 -17.61 -29.39
CA ARG A 223 -8.88 -17.99 -30.44
C ARG A 223 -8.61 -19.49 -30.41
N VAL A 224 -8.22 -20.02 -29.25
CA VAL A 224 -7.93 -21.44 -29.05
C VAL A 224 -9.16 -22.30 -29.34
N ALA A 225 -10.35 -21.91 -28.86
CA ALA A 225 -11.57 -22.66 -29.15
C ALA A 225 -11.89 -22.74 -30.65
N LYS A 226 -11.66 -21.65 -31.41
CA LYS A 226 -11.83 -21.63 -32.87
C LYS A 226 -10.80 -22.50 -33.59
N GLU A 227 -9.57 -22.56 -33.10
CA GLU A 227 -8.51 -23.44 -33.63
C GLU A 227 -8.87 -24.91 -33.43
N VAL A 228 -9.22 -25.29 -32.20
CA VAL A 228 -9.67 -26.65 -31.87
C VAL A 228 -10.91 -27.04 -32.69
N ALA A 229 -11.89 -26.15 -32.83
CA ALA A 229 -13.08 -26.43 -33.65
C ALA A 229 -12.74 -26.67 -35.13
N LYS A 230 -11.75 -25.97 -35.69
CA LYS A 230 -11.27 -26.20 -37.06
C LYS A 230 -10.53 -27.53 -37.21
N GLU A 231 -9.76 -27.93 -36.20
CA GLU A 231 -9.06 -29.22 -36.18
C GLU A 231 -10.05 -30.38 -36.06
N LEU A 232 -11.03 -30.27 -35.18
CA LEU A 232 -12.09 -31.28 -34.99
C LEU A 232 -13.07 -31.35 -36.17
N GLY A 233 -13.33 -30.23 -36.86
CA GLY A 233 -14.16 -30.19 -38.07
C GLY A 233 -13.43 -30.56 -39.37
N ARG A 234 -12.12 -30.88 -39.29
CA ARG A 234 -11.30 -31.41 -40.40
C ARG A 234 -11.01 -32.92 -40.23
N ALA A 235 -11.65 -33.58 -39.26
CA ALA A 235 -11.66 -35.04 -39.09
C ALA A 235 -12.89 -35.66 -39.80
#